data_AF-A0AAD4FA40-F1
#
_entry.id   AF-A0AAD4FA40-F1
#
_cell.length_a   1.000
_cell.length_b   1.000
_cell.length_c   1.000
_cell.angle_alpha   90.00
_cell.angle_beta   90.00
_cell.angle_gamma   90.00
#
_symmetry.space_group_name_H-M   'P 1'
#
loop_
_entity.id
_entity.type
_entity.pdbx_description
1 polymer ?
#
loop_
_entity_poly.entity_id
_entity_poly.type
_entity_poly.pdbx_seq_one_letter_code
_entity_poly.pdbx_strand_id
1 'polypeptide(L)'
;MAITYESAVENSTTTTPPVTPSRASTLATPSVGRSSVFMEPPRMDNAADFKAYPHIPNSAGHNPPQMLMQTLITIECGPDLKTKLTVHEEILCCHSNQLQGQFSKAKTARTDYEKAGEFREKLAAYVFPEASQKDYEGGHFDLQVKPLIKSAAEKYPLLGYATHVKKIIMDEVNSQIHAKNIKKAAQKPSQIATDLSLSGRLDLLKPHAVHAVAEKLYLSLHEIKKAEVKKAIKDPFKAAAQHRLILPNTKETTVRVLMQWIYRGQFLYQGYEQLYSVLKLATQLGVDALASSCLRQMYNAANNSLLHASTHGVLLQTLLGYGPDAATDDVVGVVFKHAVKDDDAPKELKSLVVNTLAAMLDPELWQHFKDLVKHSMALQVIEAMIGLRQHVKLETDDQEDRVKPEGEGAAYIQSNFPVDDEQMSCVGDCDEKQV
;
A
#
# COMPACT_ATOMS: atom_id res chain seq x y z
N MET A 1 41.18 2.44 91.28
CA MET A 1 42.04 1.32 91.74
C MET A 1 42.01 0.21 90.70
N ALA A 2 43.01 -0.68 90.72
CA ALA A 2 43.14 -2.01 90.10
C ALA A 2 42.34 -2.32 88.80
N ILE A 3 42.95 -2.63 87.65
CA ILE A 3 43.95 -3.69 87.33
C ILE A 3 43.31 -5.09 87.28
N THR A 4 42.95 -5.50 86.05
CA THR A 4 43.06 -6.83 85.38
C THR A 4 42.50 -8.09 86.10
N TYR A 5 42.40 -9.31 85.55
CA TYR A 5 42.76 -10.01 84.27
C TYR A 5 41.65 -11.09 83.98
N GLU A 6 41.62 -11.98 82.97
CA GLU A 6 42.49 -12.42 81.85
C GLU A 6 41.60 -12.94 80.65
N SER A 7 42.09 -13.25 79.43
CA SER A 7 42.44 -14.59 78.85
C SER A 7 41.42 -15.73 79.07
N ALA A 8 41.00 -16.57 78.11
CA ALA A 8 41.09 -16.65 76.63
C ALA A 8 40.00 -17.69 76.16
N VAL A 9 39.90 -18.34 74.98
CA VAL A 9 40.76 -18.64 73.80
C VAL A 9 39.89 -18.68 72.50
N GLU A 10 40.57 -18.65 71.35
CA GLU A 10 40.18 -18.94 69.95
C GLU A 10 39.20 -20.15 69.75
N ASN A 11 38.37 -20.22 68.69
CA ASN A 11 38.83 -20.20 67.30
C ASN A 11 37.82 -19.78 66.19
N SER A 12 38.43 -19.40 65.07
CA SER A 12 37.98 -19.11 63.68
C SER A 12 36.68 -19.79 63.17
N THR A 13 35.95 -19.26 62.15
CA THR A 13 36.46 -18.60 60.91
C THR A 13 35.47 -17.57 60.27
N THR A 14 36.03 -16.49 59.67
CA THR A 14 35.64 -15.77 58.41
C THR A 14 34.17 -15.74 57.90
N THR A 15 33.58 -14.59 57.45
CA THR A 15 34.02 -13.18 57.50
C THR A 15 32.85 -12.17 57.40
N THR A 16 32.97 -11.12 58.19
CA THR A 16 32.44 -9.73 58.14
C THR A 16 32.64 -8.95 56.81
N PRO A 17 32.17 -7.67 56.61
CA PRO A 17 31.21 -6.80 57.34
C PRO A 17 30.22 -6.00 56.36
N PRO A 18 29.69 -4.75 56.63
CA PRO A 18 28.43 -4.57 57.38
C PRO A 18 27.51 -3.34 56.99
N VAL A 19 26.57 -2.98 57.88
CA VAL A 19 26.01 -1.62 58.18
C VAL A 19 24.96 -0.95 57.25
N THR A 20 23.70 -1.02 57.72
CA THR A 20 22.54 -0.09 57.58
C THR A 20 22.73 1.24 58.38
N PRO A 21 21.75 2.15 58.66
CA PRO A 21 20.34 2.36 58.20
C PRO A 21 19.97 3.84 57.84
N SER A 22 18.73 4.06 57.34
CA SER A 22 17.75 5.17 57.68
C SER A 22 16.71 5.31 56.56
N ARG A 23 15.37 5.41 56.75
CA ARG A 23 14.48 6.18 57.66
C ARG A 23 14.29 7.66 57.21
N ALA A 24 13.09 8.20 56.93
CA ALA A 24 11.75 7.63 56.68
C ALA A 24 10.77 8.66 56.04
N SER A 25 9.64 8.14 55.51
CA SER A 25 8.27 8.71 55.36
C SER A 25 7.99 10.22 55.29
N THR A 26 7.07 10.61 54.38
CA THR A 26 5.89 11.47 54.64
C THR A 26 4.79 11.19 53.58
N LEU A 27 3.50 11.38 53.91
CA LEU A 27 2.34 11.20 53.02
C LEU A 27 1.92 12.51 52.33
N ALA A 28 1.24 12.40 51.18
CA ALA A 28 0.14 13.28 50.76
C ALA A 28 -0.79 12.54 49.76
N THR A 29 -2.00 13.04 49.51
CA THR A 29 -3.08 12.30 48.79
C THR A 29 -3.70 13.14 47.63
N PRO A 30 -4.95 12.98 47.13
CA PRO A 30 -5.18 12.73 45.70
C PRO A 30 -5.85 13.87 44.88
N SER A 31 -5.83 13.73 43.55
CA SER A 31 -6.79 14.33 42.60
C SER A 31 -6.75 13.53 41.29
N VAL A 32 -7.79 12.77 40.90
CA VAL A 32 -9.06 13.19 40.26
C VAL A 32 -8.88 13.80 38.85
N GLY A 33 -8.97 12.92 37.84
CA GLY A 33 -9.80 13.10 36.64
C GLY A 33 -9.58 14.30 35.71
N ARG A 34 -8.79 14.10 34.64
CA ARG A 34 -9.00 14.79 33.35
C ARG A 34 -8.75 13.81 32.20
N SER A 35 -9.79 13.48 31.44
CA SER A 35 -9.67 12.62 30.26
C SER A 35 -9.03 13.39 29.10
N SER A 36 -7.81 13.01 28.71
CA SER A 36 -7.27 13.32 27.38
C SER A 36 -7.50 12.12 26.47
N VAL A 37 -8.35 12.27 25.44
CA VAL A 37 -8.45 11.29 24.36
C VAL A 37 -7.24 11.48 23.44
N PHE A 38 -6.08 11.04 23.92
CA PHE A 38 -4.89 10.92 23.10
C PHE A 38 -5.09 9.74 22.16
N MET A 39 -5.45 9.98 20.90
CA MET A 39 -5.35 8.95 19.87
C MET A 39 -3.88 8.73 19.54
N GLU A 40 -3.24 7.97 20.41
CA GLU A 40 -2.01 7.25 20.13
C GLU A 40 -2.20 6.45 18.83
N PRO A 41 -1.33 6.60 17.82
CA PRO A 41 -1.35 5.72 16.66
C PRO A 41 -1.10 4.29 17.17
N PRO A 42 -1.85 3.27 16.69
CA PRO A 42 -1.83 1.95 17.30
C PRO A 42 -0.41 1.37 17.30
N ARG A 43 0.21 1.29 18.49
CA ARG A 43 1.46 0.59 18.72
C ARG A 43 1.29 -0.87 18.31
N MET A 44 1.90 -1.27 17.20
CA MET A 44 2.01 -2.67 16.79
C MET A 44 3.11 -3.39 17.58
N ASP A 45 3.06 -3.31 18.91
CA ASP A 45 3.78 -4.21 19.83
C ASP A 45 3.10 -5.60 19.84
N ASN A 46 2.79 -6.15 18.66
CA ASN A 46 2.09 -7.43 18.52
C ASN A 46 2.43 -8.15 17.20
N ALA A 47 3.48 -8.96 17.26
CA ALA A 47 3.66 -10.09 16.34
C ALA A 47 2.56 -11.18 16.52
N ALA A 48 1.64 -11.01 17.47
CA ALA A 48 0.52 -11.91 17.72
C ALA A 48 -0.52 -11.93 16.58
N ASP A 49 -0.80 -10.79 15.92
CA ASP A 49 -1.79 -10.74 14.82
C ASP A 49 -1.38 -11.60 13.62
N PHE A 50 -0.08 -11.85 13.44
CA PHE A 50 0.42 -12.79 12.43
C PHE A 50 0.20 -14.28 12.80
N LYS A 51 0.00 -14.59 14.08
CA LYS A 51 -0.24 -15.97 14.59
C LYS A 51 -1.72 -16.39 14.50
N ALA A 52 -2.64 -15.49 14.18
CA ALA A 52 -4.07 -15.80 14.04
C ALA A 52 -4.42 -16.59 12.77
N TYR A 53 -3.46 -16.80 11.85
CA TYR A 53 -3.64 -17.60 10.65
C TYR A 53 -3.16 -19.04 10.87
N PRO A 54 -3.93 -20.07 10.44
CA PRO A 54 -3.47 -21.45 10.51
C PRO A 54 -2.20 -21.65 9.66
N HIS A 55 -1.14 -22.15 10.29
CA HIS A 55 0.10 -22.49 9.60
C HIS A 55 -0.10 -23.77 8.77
N ILE A 56 -0.11 -23.64 7.44
CA ILE A 56 0.03 -24.79 6.54
C ILE A 56 1.50 -25.25 6.60
N PRO A 57 1.82 -26.46 7.08
CA PRO A 57 3.16 -26.80 7.57
C PRO A 57 4.20 -27.14 6.48
N ASN A 58 3.99 -26.72 5.23
CA ASN A 58 4.85 -27.05 4.08
C ASN A 58 5.27 -25.83 3.22
N SER A 59 5.21 -24.61 3.78
CA SER A 59 5.84 -23.44 3.14
C SER A 59 7.31 -23.37 3.53
N ALA A 60 8.22 -23.66 2.59
CA ALA A 60 9.63 -23.30 2.74
C ALA A 60 9.74 -21.78 3.00
N GLY A 61 10.48 -21.38 4.03
CA GLY A 61 10.30 -20.10 4.71
C GLY A 61 10.66 -18.87 3.85
N HIS A 62 9.67 -18.29 3.16
CA HIS A 62 9.81 -17.04 2.41
C HIS A 62 9.79 -15.83 3.34
N ASN A 63 10.74 -15.77 4.28
CA ASN A 63 10.97 -14.60 5.12
C ASN A 63 11.76 -13.56 4.30
N PRO A 64 11.19 -12.36 4.00
CA PRO A 64 11.93 -11.33 3.29
C PRO A 64 13.14 -10.86 4.14
N PRO A 65 14.30 -10.56 3.52
CA PRO A 65 15.49 -10.10 4.25
C PRO A 65 15.19 -8.91 5.16
N GLN A 66 15.83 -8.86 6.34
CA GLN A 66 15.61 -7.80 7.34
C GLN A 66 15.82 -6.37 6.79
N MET A 67 16.67 -6.21 5.77
CA MET A 67 16.86 -4.93 5.08
C MET A 67 15.60 -4.40 4.37
N LEU A 68 14.61 -5.26 4.10
CA LEU A 68 13.32 -4.86 3.52
C LEU A 68 12.24 -4.56 4.57
N MET A 69 12.58 -4.63 5.86
CA MET A 69 11.67 -4.38 6.99
C MET A 69 11.99 -3.04 7.67
N GLN A 70 12.34 -1.99 6.89
CA GLN A 70 12.85 -0.73 7.43
C GLN A 70 11.79 0.37 7.52
N THR A 71 11.09 0.65 6.42
CA THR A 71 10.13 1.78 6.36
C THR A 71 8.70 1.28 6.36
N LEU A 72 7.93 1.61 7.38
CA LEU A 72 6.48 1.34 7.39
C LEU A 72 5.71 2.42 6.63
N ILE A 73 4.77 2.00 5.79
CA ILE A 73 3.79 2.87 5.13
C ILE A 73 2.36 2.40 5.40
N THR A 74 1.42 3.35 5.44
CA THR A 74 -0.01 3.09 5.66
C THR A 74 -0.75 3.01 4.33
N ILE A 75 -1.31 1.86 4.01
CA ILE A 75 -2.33 1.73 2.97
C ILE A 75 -3.67 2.15 3.58
N GLU A 76 -4.31 3.17 3.02
CA GLU A 76 -5.67 3.59 3.36
C GLU A 76 -6.60 3.13 2.23
N CYS A 77 -7.61 2.32 2.55
CA CYS A 77 -8.48 1.68 1.56
C CYS A 77 -9.97 1.72 1.94
N GLY A 78 -10.82 1.34 0.99
CA GLY A 78 -12.27 1.48 1.07
C GLY A 78 -12.77 2.87 0.68
N PRO A 79 -14.09 3.02 0.38
CA PRO A 79 -14.66 4.23 -0.20
C PRO A 79 -14.65 5.44 0.74
N ASP A 80 -14.45 5.22 2.05
CA ASP A 80 -14.33 6.25 3.07
C ASP A 80 -12.90 6.43 3.61
N LEU A 81 -11.94 5.63 3.09
CA LEU A 81 -10.53 5.59 3.49
C LEU A 81 -10.29 5.39 5.00
N LYS A 82 -11.27 4.82 5.74
CA LYS A 82 -11.13 4.57 7.19
C LYS A 82 -10.29 3.32 7.49
N THR A 83 -10.33 2.30 6.64
CA THR A 83 -9.52 1.09 6.83
C THR A 83 -8.05 1.44 6.59
N LYS A 84 -7.20 1.10 7.56
CA LYS A 84 -5.75 1.31 7.51
C LYS A 84 -5.02 -0.02 7.70
N LEU A 85 -4.11 -0.32 6.79
CA LEU A 85 -3.24 -1.50 6.83
C LEU A 85 -1.79 -1.04 6.70
N THR A 86 -0.88 -1.64 7.46
CA THR A 86 0.54 -1.26 7.43
C THR A 86 1.34 -2.28 6.62
N VAL A 87 2.18 -1.81 5.70
CA VAL A 87 3.10 -2.64 4.90
C VAL A 87 4.50 -2.02 4.95
N HIS A 88 5.53 -2.84 4.76
CA HIS A 88 6.89 -2.34 4.60
C HIS A 88 7.13 -1.88 3.16
N GLU A 89 7.65 -0.67 3.00
CA GLU A 89 7.83 0.01 1.72
C GLU A 89 8.81 -0.72 0.81
N GLU A 90 9.92 -1.22 1.37
CA GLU A 90 11.00 -1.81 0.59
C GLU A 90 10.53 -3.09 -0.13
N ILE A 91 9.77 -3.96 0.53
CA ILE A 91 9.20 -5.17 -0.11
C ILE A 91 8.19 -4.80 -1.19
N LEU A 92 7.35 -3.78 -0.93
CA LEU A 92 6.39 -3.30 -1.92
C LEU A 92 7.10 -2.71 -3.16
N CYS A 93 8.27 -2.09 -2.98
CA CYS A 93 9.13 -1.61 -4.06
C CYS A 93 9.82 -2.76 -4.82
N CYS A 94 10.27 -3.82 -4.12
CA CYS A 94 10.83 -5.02 -4.75
C CYS A 94 9.84 -5.72 -5.71
N HIS A 95 8.54 -5.51 -5.53
CA HIS A 95 7.49 -6.07 -6.39
C HIS A 95 6.85 -5.05 -7.35
N SER A 96 7.25 -3.77 -7.32
CA SER A 96 6.71 -2.74 -8.22
C SER A 96 7.72 -1.63 -8.53
N ASN A 97 8.17 -1.62 -9.79
CA ASN A 97 8.99 -0.54 -10.35
C ASN A 97 8.26 0.82 -10.33
N GLN A 98 6.93 0.80 -10.51
CA GLN A 98 6.09 1.99 -10.47
C GLN A 98 6.11 2.64 -9.08
N LEU A 99 5.91 1.84 -8.02
CA LEU A 99 5.92 2.32 -6.65
C LEU A 99 7.32 2.69 -6.19
N GLN A 100 8.35 1.90 -6.55
CA GLN A 100 9.76 2.25 -6.33
C GLN A 100 10.08 3.63 -6.92
N GLY A 101 9.67 3.89 -8.16
CA GLY A 101 9.85 5.19 -8.82
C GLY A 101 9.06 6.34 -8.16
N GLN A 102 7.84 6.07 -7.69
CA GLN A 102 7.00 7.04 -6.99
C GLN A 102 7.59 7.42 -5.63
N PHE A 103 7.95 6.44 -4.80
CA PHE A 103 8.53 6.64 -3.48
C PHE A 103 9.94 7.26 -3.55
N SER A 104 10.77 6.84 -4.52
CA SER A 104 12.09 7.45 -4.75
C SER A 104 11.99 8.95 -5.08
N LYS A 105 11.03 9.34 -5.93
CA LYS A 105 10.74 10.76 -6.22
C LYS A 105 10.24 11.52 -4.99
N ALA A 106 9.42 10.88 -4.15
CA ALA A 106 8.86 11.48 -2.95
C ALA A 106 9.87 11.65 -1.79
N LYS A 107 11.05 11.00 -1.87
CA LYS A 107 12.01 10.93 -0.75
C LYS A 107 12.48 12.28 -0.22
N THR A 108 12.68 13.29 -1.08
CA THR A 108 13.04 14.65 -0.64
C THR A 108 11.86 15.33 0.08
N ALA A 109 10.66 15.20 -0.47
CA ALA A 109 9.45 15.78 0.10
C ALA A 109 9.08 15.16 1.46
N ARG A 110 9.36 13.87 1.69
CA ARG A 110 9.23 13.22 3.01
C ARG A 110 10.00 13.99 4.07
N THR A 111 11.28 14.24 3.82
CA THR A 111 12.16 14.93 4.77
C THR A 111 11.71 16.36 5.08
N ASP A 112 10.93 16.99 4.20
CA ASP A 112 10.32 18.29 4.48
C ASP A 112 8.96 18.18 5.21
N TYR A 113 8.16 17.12 4.97
CA TYR A 113 6.99 16.79 5.80
C TYR A 113 7.38 16.34 7.22
N GLU A 114 8.46 15.58 7.37
CA GLU A 114 9.07 15.16 8.65
C GLU A 114 9.49 16.39 9.46
N LYS A 115 10.34 17.26 8.90
CA LYS A 115 10.73 18.54 9.54
C LYS A 115 9.52 19.41 9.91
N ALA A 116 8.49 19.46 9.06
CA ALA A 116 7.28 20.23 9.34
C ALA A 116 6.43 19.60 10.46
N GLY A 117 6.42 18.26 10.55
CA GLY A 117 5.82 17.49 11.65
C GLY A 117 6.55 17.72 12.97
N GLU A 118 7.87 17.50 12.98
CA GLU A 118 8.75 17.79 14.11
C GLU A 118 8.60 19.24 14.59
N PHE A 119 8.61 20.22 13.68
CA PHE A 119 8.49 21.63 14.05
C PHE A 119 7.15 21.91 14.75
N ARG A 120 6.05 21.37 14.22
CA ARG A 120 4.72 21.46 14.81
C ARG A 120 4.65 20.79 16.19
N GLU A 121 5.36 19.68 16.39
CA GLU A 121 5.36 18.94 17.67
C GLU A 121 6.29 19.58 18.72
N LYS A 122 7.45 20.10 18.29
CA LYS A 122 8.32 20.95 19.12
C LYS A 122 7.58 22.22 19.55
N LEU A 123 6.79 22.83 18.67
CA LEU A 123 5.92 23.96 19.03
C LEU A 123 4.77 23.54 19.96
N ALA A 124 4.16 22.36 19.75
CA ALA A 124 3.09 21.84 20.59
C ALA A 124 3.51 21.70 22.07
N ALA A 125 4.76 21.28 22.33
CA ALA A 125 5.29 21.11 23.69
C ALA A 125 5.37 22.41 24.52
N TYR A 126 5.20 23.59 23.90
CA TYR A 126 5.14 24.89 24.60
C TYR A 126 3.74 25.53 24.57
N VAL A 127 2.74 24.84 24.02
CA VAL A 127 1.33 25.25 23.93
C VAL A 127 0.42 24.25 24.66
N PHE A 128 0.84 22.98 24.78
CA PHE A 128 0.11 21.88 25.40
C PHE A 128 0.97 21.10 26.42
N PRO A 129 0.38 20.63 27.55
CA PRO A 129 -0.94 20.99 28.05
C PRO A 129 -0.99 22.49 28.38
N GLU A 130 -2.18 23.10 28.21
CA GLU A 130 -2.47 24.55 28.34
C GLU A 130 -1.56 25.26 29.36
N ALA A 131 -0.40 25.74 28.92
CA ALA A 131 0.61 26.28 29.82
C ALA A 131 0.04 27.58 30.38
N SER A 132 -0.33 27.61 31.67
CA SER A 132 -0.95 28.81 32.21
C SER A 132 0.03 29.97 32.05
N GLN A 133 -0.47 31.18 31.86
CA GLN A 133 0.39 32.33 31.58
C GLN A 133 1.51 32.48 32.63
N LYS A 134 1.24 32.09 33.88
CA LYS A 134 2.22 32.05 34.99
C LYS A 134 3.28 30.97 34.82
N ASP A 135 2.92 29.78 34.35
CA ASP A 135 3.86 28.68 34.11
C ASP A 135 4.76 28.99 32.91
N TYR A 136 4.21 29.62 31.87
CA TYR A 136 4.97 30.06 30.70
C TYR A 136 5.92 31.22 31.02
N GLU A 137 5.48 32.20 31.82
CA GLU A 137 6.31 33.29 32.31
C GLU A 137 7.39 32.81 33.30
N GLY A 138 7.05 31.91 34.23
CA GLY A 138 7.95 31.35 35.24
C GLY A 138 8.93 30.30 34.72
N GLY A 139 8.57 29.52 33.70
CA GLY A 139 9.44 28.57 33.01
C GLY A 139 10.35 29.19 31.95
N HIS A 140 10.20 30.49 31.68
CA HIS A 140 10.95 31.24 30.66
C HIS A 140 10.92 30.59 29.25
N PHE A 141 9.80 29.96 28.90
CA PHE A 141 9.65 29.28 27.61
C PHE A 141 9.71 30.23 26.41
N ASP A 142 9.54 31.55 26.59
CA ASP A 142 9.74 32.53 25.52
C ASP A 142 11.16 32.49 24.94
N LEU A 143 12.17 32.16 25.75
CA LEU A 143 13.56 31.99 25.28
C LEU A 143 13.72 30.80 24.30
N GLN A 144 12.94 29.74 24.48
CA GLN A 144 12.99 28.53 23.64
C GLN A 144 12.07 28.63 22.41
N VAL A 145 10.96 29.35 22.56
CA VAL A 145 9.93 29.50 21.51
C VAL A 145 10.28 30.59 20.49
N LYS A 146 10.93 31.69 20.89
CA LYS A 146 11.44 32.73 19.96
C LYS A 146 12.27 32.18 18.79
N PRO A 147 13.33 31.35 18.99
CA PRO A 147 14.10 30.81 17.87
C PRO A 147 13.30 29.85 16.99
N LEU A 148 12.29 29.15 17.54
CA LEU A 148 11.36 28.35 16.74
C LEU A 148 10.49 29.24 15.83
N ILE A 149 9.85 30.28 16.37
CA ILE A 149 9.06 31.25 15.58
C ILE A 149 9.93 31.88 14.48
N LYS A 150 11.15 32.30 14.80
CA LYS A 150 12.12 32.83 13.82
C LYS A 150 12.44 31.80 12.73
N SER A 151 12.72 30.56 13.11
CA SER A 151 13.03 29.46 12.17
C SER A 151 11.87 29.20 11.20
N ALA A 152 10.61 29.22 11.66
CA ALA A 152 9.44 29.10 10.80
C ALA A 152 9.27 30.29 9.83
N ALA A 153 9.56 31.52 10.26
CA ALA A 153 9.48 32.70 9.39
C ALA A 153 10.60 32.78 8.33
N GLU A 154 11.74 32.11 8.56
CA GLU A 154 12.92 32.15 7.69
C GLU A 154 13.08 30.89 6.83
N LYS A 155 12.73 29.71 7.34
CA LYS A 155 13.11 28.39 6.79
C LYS A 155 12.01 27.32 6.93
N TYR A 156 10.74 27.68 6.76
CA TYR A 156 9.66 26.67 6.79
C TYR A 156 9.83 25.62 5.65
N PRO A 157 9.84 24.31 5.95
CA PRO A 157 10.20 23.29 4.94
C PRO A 157 9.25 23.21 3.74
N LEU A 158 7.94 23.34 3.96
CA LEU A 158 6.96 23.26 2.88
C LEU A 158 6.88 24.61 2.15
N LEU A 159 7.73 24.79 1.14
CA LEU A 159 7.92 26.06 0.41
C LEU A 159 6.62 26.73 -0.04
N GLY A 160 5.62 25.96 -0.50
CA GLY A 160 4.30 26.46 -0.91
C GLY A 160 3.48 27.12 0.21
N TYR A 161 3.89 26.97 1.47
CA TYR A 161 3.29 27.61 2.65
C TYR A 161 4.23 28.61 3.34
N ALA A 162 5.53 28.66 3.00
CA ALA A 162 6.51 29.48 3.73
C ALA A 162 6.11 30.97 3.80
N THR A 163 5.62 31.53 2.69
CA THR A 163 5.09 32.91 2.64
C THR A 163 3.86 33.11 3.53
N HIS A 164 2.98 32.11 3.64
CA HIS A 164 1.77 32.18 4.46
C HIS A 164 2.10 32.07 5.96
N VAL A 165 2.98 31.13 6.33
CA VAL A 165 3.51 30.98 7.70
C VAL A 165 4.22 32.26 8.14
N LYS A 166 5.13 32.80 7.30
CA LYS A 166 5.81 34.07 7.55
C LYS A 166 4.84 35.23 7.71
N LYS A 167 3.78 35.32 6.89
CA LYS A 167 2.75 36.34 7.03
C LYS A 167 2.04 36.24 8.38
N ILE A 168 1.56 35.05 8.77
CA ILE A 168 0.85 34.87 10.04
C ILE A 168 1.71 35.25 11.25
N ILE A 169 3.00 34.90 11.23
CA ILE A 169 3.95 35.30 12.27
C ILE A 169 4.09 36.83 12.33
N MET A 170 4.26 37.50 11.18
CA MET A 170 4.39 38.96 11.14
C MET A 170 3.10 39.67 11.55
N ASP A 171 1.94 39.21 11.09
CA ASP A 171 0.63 39.78 11.40
C ASP A 171 0.33 39.69 12.91
N GLU A 172 0.58 38.52 13.54
CA GLU A 172 0.34 38.35 14.98
C GLU A 172 1.40 39.06 15.84
N VAL A 173 2.68 39.04 15.46
CA VAL A 173 3.71 39.85 16.16
C VAL A 173 3.38 41.34 16.10
N ASN A 174 2.92 41.84 14.95
CA ASN A 174 2.46 43.22 14.81
C ASN A 174 1.19 43.49 15.64
N SER A 175 0.23 42.56 15.69
CA SER A 175 -0.96 42.63 16.57
C SER A 175 -0.57 42.83 18.03
N GLN A 176 0.33 41.99 18.56
CA GLN A 176 0.80 42.08 19.95
C GLN A 176 1.58 43.38 20.25
N ILE A 177 2.31 43.93 19.28
CA ILE A 177 2.96 45.25 19.38
C ILE A 177 1.92 46.38 19.46
N HIS A 178 0.88 46.36 18.62
CA HIS A 178 -0.19 47.36 18.65
C HIS A 178 -1.03 47.27 19.94
N ALA A 179 -1.23 46.06 20.47
CA ALA A 179 -1.82 45.80 21.79
C ALA A 179 -0.93 46.23 22.98
N LYS A 180 0.27 46.77 22.74
CA LYS A 180 1.25 47.22 23.75
C LYS A 180 1.74 46.11 24.68
N ASN A 181 1.74 44.85 24.24
CA ASN A 181 2.22 43.69 25.02
C ASN A 181 3.77 43.59 25.02
N ILE A 182 4.45 44.70 25.30
CA ILE A 182 5.91 44.86 25.18
C ILE A 182 6.59 45.06 26.55
N LYS A 183 7.80 44.51 26.73
CA LYS A 183 8.50 44.41 28.03
C LYS A 183 8.87 45.77 28.63
N LYS A 184 9.22 46.75 27.79
CA LYS A 184 9.33 48.21 28.05
C LYS A 184 9.63 48.89 26.71
N ALA A 185 9.05 50.05 26.43
CA ALA A 185 9.43 50.87 25.27
C ALA A 185 9.10 52.37 25.49
N ALA A 186 9.96 53.24 24.98
CA ALA A 186 9.72 54.68 24.86
C ALA A 186 9.36 55.12 23.42
N GLN A 187 9.42 54.19 22.45
CA GLN A 187 9.09 54.42 21.04
C GLN A 187 7.62 54.08 20.73
N LYS A 188 7.08 54.63 19.63
CA LYS A 188 5.70 54.37 19.21
C LYS A 188 5.58 52.96 18.59
N PRO A 189 4.47 52.22 18.82
CA PRO A 189 4.27 50.88 18.26
C PRO A 189 4.46 50.78 16.74
N SER A 190 4.10 51.83 16.00
CA SER A 190 4.28 51.90 14.55
C SER A 190 5.76 51.86 14.12
N GLN A 191 6.65 52.55 14.84
CA GLN A 191 8.10 52.54 14.58
C GLN A 191 8.70 51.16 14.87
N ILE A 192 8.26 50.52 15.95
CA ILE A 192 8.64 49.13 16.28
C ILE A 192 8.19 48.15 15.18
N ALA A 193 7.04 48.43 14.54
CA ALA A 193 6.48 47.64 13.45
C ALA A 193 7.07 47.96 12.05
N THR A 194 7.88 49.01 11.90
CA THR A 194 8.63 49.29 10.65
C THR A 194 10.11 48.98 10.79
N ASP A 195 10.76 49.47 11.85
CA ASP A 195 12.21 49.70 11.87
C ASP A 195 13.01 48.48 12.39
N LEU A 196 12.36 47.57 13.12
CA LEU A 196 12.99 46.40 13.73
C LEU A 196 12.79 45.12 12.91
N SER A 197 13.80 44.24 12.91
CA SER A 197 13.71 42.88 12.37
C SER A 197 12.78 42.01 13.22
N LEU A 198 12.34 40.86 12.69
CA LEU A 198 11.49 39.91 13.43
C LEU A 198 12.10 39.50 14.79
N SER A 199 13.42 39.31 14.86
CA SER A 199 14.10 39.01 16.12
C SER A 199 13.92 40.16 17.13
N GLY A 200 14.24 41.40 16.74
CA GLY A 200 14.10 42.57 17.61
C GLY A 200 12.65 42.82 18.06
N ARG A 201 11.67 42.53 17.19
CA ARG A 201 10.23 42.56 17.56
C ARG A 201 9.88 41.52 18.60
N LEU A 202 10.28 40.25 18.39
CA LEU A 202 10.05 39.16 19.32
C LEU A 202 10.75 39.38 20.67
N ASP A 203 11.92 40.03 20.68
CA ASP A 203 12.66 40.33 21.91
C ASP A 203 12.00 41.42 22.76
N LEU A 204 11.29 42.36 22.14
CA LEU A 204 10.48 43.36 22.83
C LEU A 204 9.15 42.80 23.39
N LEU A 205 8.63 41.67 22.91
CA LEU A 205 7.37 41.10 23.41
C LEU A 205 7.51 40.55 24.84
N LYS A 206 6.45 40.73 25.64
CA LYS A 206 6.24 40.02 26.91
C LYS A 206 6.04 38.52 26.67
N PRO A 207 6.36 37.62 27.62
CA PRO A 207 6.32 36.18 27.37
C PRO A 207 4.93 35.68 26.96
N HIS A 208 3.85 36.23 27.54
CA HIS A 208 2.48 35.89 27.17
C HIS A 208 2.12 36.24 25.71
N ALA A 209 2.69 37.31 25.15
CA ALA A 209 2.54 37.63 23.74
C ALA A 209 3.38 36.72 22.83
N VAL A 210 4.52 36.20 23.30
CA VAL A 210 5.27 35.15 22.59
C VAL A 210 4.48 33.83 22.58
N HIS A 211 3.80 33.48 23.69
CA HIS A 211 2.86 32.36 23.73
C HIS A 211 1.70 32.54 22.74
N ALA A 212 1.06 33.71 22.70
CA ALA A 212 -0.03 33.99 21.75
C ALA A 212 0.41 33.83 20.28
N VAL A 213 1.62 34.30 19.91
CA VAL A 213 2.19 34.07 18.57
C VAL A 213 2.45 32.57 18.31
N ALA A 214 2.92 31.83 19.32
CA ALA A 214 3.18 30.39 19.22
C ALA A 214 1.90 29.55 19.05
N GLU A 215 0.86 29.86 19.81
CA GLU A 215 -0.48 29.26 19.70
C GLU A 215 -1.08 29.53 18.30
N LYS A 216 -1.04 30.79 17.84
CA LYS A 216 -1.52 31.19 16.51
C LYS A 216 -0.79 30.46 15.39
N LEU A 217 0.53 30.32 15.51
CA LEU A 217 1.37 29.57 14.59
C LEU A 217 1.04 28.07 14.63
N TYR A 218 0.88 27.47 15.81
CA TYR A 218 0.50 26.06 15.95
C TYR A 218 -0.83 25.76 15.25
N LEU A 219 -1.86 26.59 15.47
CA LEU A 219 -3.18 26.43 14.84
C LEU A 219 -3.09 26.51 13.31
N SER A 220 -2.30 27.46 12.78
CA SER A 220 -2.03 27.56 11.34
C SER A 220 -1.36 26.29 10.78
N LEU A 221 -0.30 25.82 11.44
CA LEU A 221 0.44 24.60 11.04
C LEU A 221 -0.43 23.33 11.12
N HIS A 222 -1.37 23.29 12.06
CA HIS A 222 -2.35 22.23 12.20
C HIS A 222 -3.34 22.21 11.02
N GLU A 223 -3.85 23.37 10.60
CA GLU A 223 -4.72 23.46 9.41
C GLU A 223 -3.96 23.22 8.10
N ILE A 224 -2.70 23.63 7.98
CA ILE A 224 -1.80 23.25 6.87
C ILE A 224 -1.67 21.73 6.78
N LYS A 225 -1.46 21.03 7.91
CA LYS A 225 -1.41 19.56 7.95
C LYS A 225 -2.73 18.93 7.50
N LYS A 226 -3.89 19.44 7.96
CA LYS A 226 -5.22 18.99 7.48
C LYS A 226 -5.40 19.22 5.97
N ALA A 227 -4.94 20.35 5.45
CA ALA A 227 -5.04 20.68 4.03
C ALA A 227 -4.20 19.73 3.15
N GLU A 228 -2.95 19.44 3.52
CA GLU A 228 -2.10 18.51 2.75
C GLU A 228 -2.52 17.04 2.93
N VAL A 229 -3.08 16.64 4.07
CA VAL A 229 -3.70 15.31 4.24
C VAL A 229 -4.89 15.14 3.28
N LYS A 230 -5.72 16.18 3.10
CA LYS A 230 -6.83 16.19 2.12
C LYS A 230 -6.34 16.19 0.67
N LYS A 231 -5.25 16.91 0.35
CA LYS A 231 -4.68 16.92 -1.02
C LYS A 231 -4.06 15.56 -1.39
N ALA A 232 -3.41 14.88 -0.45
CA ALA A 232 -2.83 13.55 -0.66
C ALA A 232 -3.84 12.48 -1.10
N ILE A 233 -5.13 12.66 -0.84
CA ILE A 233 -6.20 11.76 -1.34
C ILE A 233 -6.29 11.79 -2.89
N LYS A 234 -5.94 12.93 -3.51
CA LYS A 234 -5.97 13.14 -4.97
C LYS A 234 -4.60 13.12 -5.64
N ASP A 235 -3.53 13.10 -4.85
CA ASP A 235 -2.14 13.31 -5.29
C ASP A 235 -1.26 12.16 -4.76
N PRO A 236 -0.97 11.14 -5.61
CA PRO A 236 -0.17 9.98 -5.21
C PRO A 236 1.26 10.34 -4.79
N PHE A 237 1.83 11.43 -5.30
CA PHE A 237 3.16 11.90 -4.89
C PHE A 237 3.10 12.44 -3.45
N LYS A 238 2.06 13.19 -3.09
CA LYS A 238 1.85 13.67 -1.71
C LYS A 238 1.47 12.56 -0.74
N ALA A 239 0.75 11.53 -1.18
CA ALA A 239 0.55 10.33 -0.37
C ALA A 239 1.89 9.64 -0.07
N ALA A 240 2.70 9.39 -1.11
CA ALA A 240 4.04 8.80 -0.99
C ALA A 240 5.00 9.63 -0.12
N ALA A 241 4.88 10.96 -0.15
CA ALA A 241 5.62 11.89 0.69
C ALA A 241 5.12 11.98 2.14
N GLN A 242 3.98 11.36 2.46
CA GLN A 242 3.39 11.26 3.79
C GLN A 242 3.37 9.79 4.30
N HIS A 243 4.17 8.89 3.71
CA HIS A 243 4.18 7.45 4.00
C HIS A 243 2.80 6.77 3.87
N ARG A 244 2.00 7.21 2.89
CA ARG A 244 0.64 6.73 2.63
C ARG A 244 0.47 6.21 1.20
N LEU A 245 -0.36 5.19 1.03
CA LEU A 245 -0.86 4.69 -0.26
C LEU A 245 -2.40 4.71 -0.21
N ILE A 246 -3.05 5.41 -1.15
CA ILE A 246 -4.49 5.68 -1.08
C ILE A 246 -5.23 4.86 -2.15
N LEU A 247 -6.15 3.99 -1.71
CA LEU A 247 -6.86 3.00 -2.53
C LEU A 247 -8.39 3.07 -2.32
N PRO A 248 -9.06 4.14 -2.78
CA PRO A 248 -10.47 4.42 -2.43
C PRO A 248 -11.45 3.42 -3.02
N ASN A 249 -11.12 2.81 -4.16
CA ASN A 249 -12.00 1.88 -4.87
C ASN A 249 -11.72 0.41 -4.52
N THR A 250 -10.83 0.14 -3.56
CA THR A 250 -10.32 -1.21 -3.25
C THR A 250 -10.84 -1.70 -1.91
N LYS A 251 -11.41 -2.90 -1.86
CA LYS A 251 -11.85 -3.55 -0.62
C LYS A 251 -10.66 -3.98 0.23
N GLU A 252 -10.82 -3.92 1.56
CA GLU A 252 -9.81 -4.39 2.53
C GLU A 252 -9.34 -5.83 2.26
N THR A 253 -10.28 -6.74 1.96
CA THR A 253 -9.98 -8.15 1.66
C THR A 253 -9.09 -8.30 0.43
N THR A 254 -9.24 -7.46 -0.58
CA THR A 254 -8.36 -7.43 -1.76
C THR A 254 -6.94 -6.98 -1.40
N VAL A 255 -6.80 -5.94 -0.56
CA VAL A 255 -5.48 -5.47 -0.09
C VAL A 255 -4.81 -6.51 0.81
N ARG A 256 -5.56 -7.20 1.68
CA ARG A 256 -5.02 -8.29 2.51
C ARG A 256 -4.47 -9.46 1.69
N VAL A 257 -5.09 -9.81 0.56
CA VAL A 257 -4.59 -10.86 -0.36
C VAL A 257 -3.33 -10.40 -1.11
N LEU A 258 -3.26 -9.14 -1.54
CA LEU A 258 -2.02 -8.53 -2.05
C LEU A 258 -0.88 -8.60 -1.01
N MET A 259 -1.16 -8.20 0.24
CA MET A 259 -0.18 -8.27 1.33
C MET A 259 0.24 -9.71 1.64
N GLN A 260 -0.69 -10.67 1.63
CA GLN A 260 -0.36 -12.09 1.80
C GLN A 260 0.62 -12.56 0.73
N TRP A 261 0.40 -12.18 -0.54
CA TRP A 261 1.32 -12.49 -1.63
C TRP A 261 2.71 -11.90 -1.39
N ILE A 262 2.78 -10.59 -1.11
CA ILE A 262 4.02 -9.84 -0.87
C ILE A 262 4.85 -10.47 0.27
N TYR A 263 4.21 -10.99 1.31
CA TYR A 263 4.91 -11.58 2.47
C TYR A 263 5.17 -13.09 2.38
N ARG A 264 4.49 -13.84 1.50
CA ARG A 264 4.55 -15.31 1.50
C ARG A 264 4.80 -15.95 0.12
N GLY A 265 4.84 -15.15 -0.96
CA GLY A 265 4.86 -15.62 -2.35
C GLY A 265 3.57 -16.32 -2.82
N GLN A 266 2.63 -16.57 -1.90
CA GLN A 266 1.39 -17.30 -2.09
C GLN A 266 0.20 -16.47 -1.61
N PHE A 267 -0.93 -16.59 -2.29
CA PHE A 267 -2.14 -15.82 -1.99
C PHE A 267 -3.37 -16.73 -2.03
N LEU A 268 -4.30 -16.53 -1.10
CA LEU A 268 -5.55 -17.27 -1.03
C LEU A 268 -6.72 -16.33 -1.29
N TYR A 269 -7.60 -16.70 -2.21
CA TYR A 269 -8.82 -15.97 -2.54
C TYR A 269 -10.05 -16.83 -2.25
N GLN A 270 -11.16 -16.18 -1.93
CA GLN A 270 -12.42 -16.81 -1.55
C GLN A 270 -13.37 -17.03 -2.74
N GLY A 271 -13.06 -16.43 -3.90
CA GLY A 271 -13.89 -16.47 -5.09
C GLY A 271 -13.27 -15.71 -6.28
N TYR A 272 -13.81 -15.92 -7.48
CA TYR A 272 -13.23 -15.38 -8.73
C TYR A 272 -13.41 -13.86 -8.85
N GLU A 273 -14.50 -13.30 -8.29
CA GLU A 273 -14.64 -11.83 -8.10
C GLU A 273 -13.48 -11.22 -7.30
N GLN A 274 -12.97 -11.93 -6.28
CA GLN A 274 -11.83 -11.47 -5.50
C GLN A 274 -10.53 -11.61 -6.29
N LEU A 275 -10.35 -12.70 -7.05
CA LEU A 275 -9.19 -12.89 -7.93
C LEU A 275 -9.08 -11.77 -8.98
N TYR A 276 -10.19 -11.40 -9.62
CA TYR A 276 -10.24 -10.26 -10.55
C TYR A 276 -9.98 -8.92 -9.84
N SER A 277 -10.51 -8.74 -8.62
CA SER A 277 -10.23 -7.55 -7.82
C SER A 277 -8.74 -7.42 -7.48
N VAL A 278 -8.05 -8.53 -7.19
CA VAL A 278 -6.60 -8.56 -6.92
C VAL A 278 -5.81 -8.32 -8.21
N LEU A 279 -6.24 -8.86 -9.35
CA LEU A 279 -5.68 -8.58 -10.67
C LEU A 279 -5.72 -7.07 -10.98
N LYS A 280 -6.89 -6.44 -10.88
CA LYS A 280 -7.07 -4.99 -11.12
C LYS A 280 -6.19 -4.14 -10.18
N LEU A 281 -6.10 -4.53 -8.90
CA LEU A 281 -5.22 -3.89 -7.92
C LEU A 281 -3.73 -4.05 -8.25
N ALA A 282 -3.29 -5.25 -8.64
CA ALA A 282 -1.91 -5.53 -9.00
C ALA A 282 -1.50 -4.73 -10.24
N THR A 283 -2.35 -4.67 -11.28
CA THR A 283 -2.14 -3.83 -12.46
C THR A 283 -2.10 -2.33 -12.11
N GLN A 284 -3.02 -1.84 -11.28
CA GLN A 284 -3.03 -0.43 -10.82
C GLN A 284 -1.73 -0.04 -10.10
N LEU A 285 -1.14 -0.97 -9.35
CA LEU A 285 0.09 -0.77 -8.58
C LEU A 285 1.38 -1.13 -9.33
N GLY A 286 1.31 -1.61 -10.58
CA GLY A 286 2.49 -2.07 -11.33
C GLY A 286 3.18 -3.30 -10.70
N VAL A 287 2.39 -4.22 -10.13
CA VAL A 287 2.84 -5.48 -9.53
C VAL A 287 2.72 -6.61 -10.56
N ASP A 288 3.53 -6.52 -11.60
CA ASP A 288 3.36 -7.27 -12.86
C ASP A 288 3.36 -8.80 -12.67
N ALA A 289 4.16 -9.31 -11.73
CA ALA A 289 4.23 -10.74 -11.41
C ALA A 289 2.94 -11.28 -10.77
N LEU A 290 2.29 -10.50 -9.89
CA LEU A 290 1.00 -10.89 -9.31
C LEU A 290 -0.12 -10.76 -10.33
N ALA A 291 -0.14 -9.65 -11.10
CA ALA A 291 -1.11 -9.46 -12.18
C ALA A 291 -1.04 -10.62 -13.19
N SER A 292 0.16 -11.00 -13.62
CA SER A 292 0.39 -12.15 -14.51
C SER A 292 -0.07 -13.49 -13.91
N SER A 293 0.12 -13.68 -12.59
CA SER A 293 -0.33 -14.89 -11.88
C SER A 293 -1.86 -14.98 -11.79
N CYS A 294 -2.52 -13.89 -11.39
CA CYS A 294 -3.98 -13.82 -11.32
C CYS A 294 -4.62 -13.98 -12.71
N LEU A 295 -4.09 -13.29 -13.72
CA LEU A 295 -4.55 -13.39 -15.12
C LEU A 295 -4.45 -14.82 -15.65
N ARG A 296 -3.31 -15.49 -15.43
CA ARG A 296 -3.09 -16.88 -15.86
C ARG A 296 -4.05 -17.86 -15.16
N GLN A 297 -4.30 -17.66 -13.86
CA GLN A 297 -5.26 -18.49 -13.13
C GLN A 297 -6.69 -18.30 -13.65
N MET A 298 -7.14 -17.06 -13.86
CA MET A 298 -8.47 -16.76 -14.43
C MET A 298 -8.63 -17.31 -15.84
N TYR A 299 -7.65 -17.05 -16.72
CA TYR A 299 -7.68 -17.51 -18.11
C TYR A 299 -7.73 -19.04 -18.19
N ASN A 300 -6.83 -19.74 -17.48
CA ASN A 300 -6.77 -21.20 -17.50
C ASN A 300 -8.04 -21.84 -16.94
N ALA A 301 -8.59 -21.30 -15.83
CA ALA A 301 -9.82 -21.82 -15.25
C ALA A 301 -11.03 -21.59 -16.18
N ALA A 302 -11.20 -20.37 -16.73
CA ALA A 302 -12.26 -20.09 -17.70
C ALA A 302 -12.15 -20.94 -18.97
N ASN A 303 -10.96 -21.04 -19.56
CA ASN A 303 -10.72 -21.85 -20.75
C ASN A 303 -10.99 -23.34 -20.50
N ASN A 304 -10.58 -23.88 -19.34
CA ASN A 304 -10.85 -25.27 -18.98
C ASN A 304 -12.35 -25.52 -18.75
N SER A 305 -13.07 -24.61 -18.10
CA SER A 305 -14.54 -24.72 -17.95
C SER A 305 -15.26 -24.67 -19.29
N LEU A 306 -14.83 -23.80 -20.22
CA LEU A 306 -15.38 -23.71 -21.57
C LEU A 306 -15.11 -24.96 -22.41
N LEU A 307 -13.89 -25.50 -22.37
CA LEU A 307 -13.54 -26.77 -23.03
C LEU A 307 -14.29 -27.97 -22.44
N HIS A 308 -14.46 -27.99 -21.12
CA HIS A 308 -15.24 -29.02 -20.44
C HIS A 308 -16.71 -28.95 -20.83
N ALA A 309 -17.30 -27.75 -20.88
CA ALA A 309 -18.69 -27.54 -21.29
C ALA A 309 -18.92 -27.96 -22.75
N SER A 310 -18.03 -27.55 -23.67
CA SER A 310 -18.06 -27.97 -25.07
C SER A 310 -18.03 -29.49 -25.22
N THR A 311 -17.09 -30.16 -24.55
CA THR A 311 -16.97 -31.63 -24.54
C THR A 311 -18.21 -32.36 -24.02
N HIS A 312 -18.98 -31.75 -23.11
CA HIS A 312 -20.16 -32.36 -22.49
C HIS A 312 -21.50 -31.78 -22.98
N GLY A 313 -21.51 -30.95 -24.02
CA GLY A 313 -22.73 -30.34 -24.57
C GLY A 313 -23.43 -29.35 -23.63
N VAL A 314 -22.72 -28.80 -22.64
CA VAL A 314 -23.28 -27.81 -21.69
C VAL A 314 -23.33 -26.44 -22.37
N LEU A 315 -24.53 -25.85 -22.45
CA LEU A 315 -24.75 -24.56 -23.07
C LEU A 315 -24.02 -23.42 -22.32
N LEU A 316 -23.44 -22.49 -23.09
CA LEU A 316 -22.77 -21.30 -22.55
C LEU A 316 -23.71 -20.44 -21.70
N GLN A 317 -25.01 -20.39 -22.03
CA GLN A 317 -26.04 -19.74 -21.21
C GLN A 317 -26.06 -20.25 -19.75
N THR A 318 -25.86 -21.56 -19.55
CA THR A 318 -25.85 -22.20 -18.24
C THR A 318 -24.62 -21.80 -17.42
N LEU A 319 -23.42 -21.80 -18.03
CA LEU A 319 -22.17 -21.35 -17.38
C LEU A 319 -22.26 -19.89 -16.92
N LEU A 320 -22.88 -19.04 -17.74
CA LEU A 320 -23.03 -17.62 -17.48
C LEU A 320 -24.14 -17.29 -16.47
N GLY A 321 -24.81 -18.32 -15.92
CA GLY A 321 -25.78 -18.18 -14.85
C GLY A 321 -27.19 -17.80 -15.30
N TYR A 322 -27.53 -17.99 -16.57
CA TYR A 322 -28.90 -17.80 -17.09
C TYR A 322 -29.77 -19.08 -17.00
N GLY A 323 -29.16 -20.24 -16.70
CA GLY A 323 -29.85 -21.51 -16.45
C GLY A 323 -30.34 -21.67 -15.00
N PRO A 324 -31.21 -22.67 -14.73
CA PRO A 324 -31.81 -22.87 -13.40
C PRO A 324 -30.81 -23.27 -12.31
N ASP A 325 -29.71 -23.94 -12.65
CA ASP A 325 -28.68 -24.43 -11.72
C ASP A 325 -27.44 -23.50 -11.65
N ALA A 326 -27.65 -22.19 -11.78
CA ALA A 326 -26.61 -21.18 -11.87
C ALA A 326 -25.70 -21.08 -10.63
N ALA A 327 -24.40 -21.37 -10.80
CA ALA A 327 -23.39 -21.10 -9.77
C ALA A 327 -23.01 -19.60 -9.73
N THR A 328 -23.23 -18.94 -8.59
CA THR A 328 -23.15 -17.47 -8.47
C THR A 328 -21.75 -16.85 -8.43
N ASP A 329 -20.69 -17.66 -8.54
CA ASP A 329 -19.28 -17.22 -8.66
C ASP A 329 -18.52 -18.19 -9.59
N ASP A 330 -19.13 -18.59 -10.72
CA ASP A 330 -18.39 -19.29 -11.76
C ASP A 330 -17.38 -18.36 -12.46
N VAL A 331 -16.22 -18.91 -12.79
CA VAL A 331 -15.10 -18.20 -13.41
C VAL A 331 -15.43 -17.66 -14.80
N VAL A 332 -16.24 -18.36 -15.60
CA VAL A 332 -16.68 -17.91 -16.93
C VAL A 332 -17.64 -16.74 -16.77
N GLY A 333 -18.61 -16.85 -15.85
CA GLY A 333 -19.51 -15.75 -15.48
C GLY A 333 -18.77 -14.47 -15.06
N VAL A 334 -17.79 -14.57 -14.17
CA VAL A 334 -16.95 -13.43 -13.72
C VAL A 334 -16.10 -12.86 -14.87
N VAL A 335 -15.45 -13.72 -15.67
CA VAL A 335 -14.62 -13.29 -16.80
C VAL A 335 -15.45 -12.56 -17.87
N PHE A 336 -16.62 -13.08 -18.26
CA PHE A 336 -17.52 -12.44 -19.22
C PHE A 336 -18.02 -11.10 -18.71
N LYS A 337 -18.57 -11.07 -17.48
CA LYS A 337 -19.06 -9.87 -16.81
C LYS A 337 -18.04 -8.73 -16.83
N HIS A 338 -16.77 -9.03 -16.53
CA HIS A 338 -15.72 -8.02 -16.48
C HIS A 338 -15.12 -7.68 -17.85
N ALA A 339 -14.90 -8.64 -18.74
CA ALA A 339 -14.39 -8.39 -20.09
C ALA A 339 -15.33 -7.49 -20.91
N VAL A 340 -16.64 -7.66 -20.76
CA VAL A 340 -17.68 -6.86 -21.41
C VAL A 340 -17.80 -5.45 -20.80
N LYS A 341 -17.74 -5.35 -19.47
CA LYS A 341 -18.00 -4.09 -18.75
C LYS A 341 -16.79 -3.18 -18.66
N ASP A 342 -15.64 -3.70 -18.27
CA ASP A 342 -14.46 -2.91 -17.90
C ASP A 342 -13.62 -2.58 -19.16
N ASP A 343 -13.43 -1.30 -19.46
CA ASP A 343 -12.58 -0.87 -20.58
C ASP A 343 -11.11 -1.30 -20.37
N ASP A 344 -10.66 -1.38 -19.11
CA ASP A 344 -9.33 -1.79 -18.69
C ASP A 344 -9.14 -3.30 -18.44
N ALA A 345 -10.15 -4.15 -18.70
CA ALA A 345 -9.98 -5.60 -18.57
C ALA A 345 -8.92 -6.15 -19.57
N PRO A 346 -8.05 -7.11 -19.16
CA PRO A 346 -6.95 -7.64 -19.97
C PRO A 346 -7.35 -8.15 -21.36
N LYS A 347 -6.45 -7.98 -22.33
CA LYS A 347 -6.67 -8.34 -23.74
C LYS A 347 -6.91 -9.84 -23.92
N GLU A 348 -6.27 -10.65 -23.10
CA GLU A 348 -6.33 -12.11 -23.09
C GLU A 348 -7.72 -12.59 -22.67
N LEU A 349 -8.30 -11.97 -21.63
CA LEU A 349 -9.68 -12.24 -21.19
C LEU A 349 -10.70 -11.71 -22.21
N LYS A 350 -10.46 -10.52 -22.79
CA LYS A 350 -11.33 -9.98 -23.85
C LYS A 350 -11.32 -10.87 -25.10
N SER A 351 -10.14 -11.33 -25.53
CA SER A 351 -9.98 -12.28 -26.64
C SER A 351 -10.70 -13.60 -26.38
N LEU A 352 -10.53 -14.18 -25.19
CA LEU A 352 -11.26 -15.40 -24.79
C LEU A 352 -12.78 -15.22 -24.91
N VAL A 353 -13.32 -14.12 -24.38
CA VAL A 353 -14.77 -13.85 -24.43
C VAL A 353 -15.25 -13.55 -25.85
N VAL A 354 -14.52 -12.76 -26.64
CA VAL A 354 -14.85 -12.47 -28.05
C VAL A 354 -14.87 -13.75 -28.87
N ASN A 355 -13.85 -14.60 -28.77
CA ASN A 355 -13.75 -15.85 -29.54
C ASN A 355 -14.82 -16.87 -29.10
N THR A 356 -15.10 -16.96 -27.80
CA THR A 356 -16.13 -17.86 -27.26
C THR A 356 -17.52 -17.41 -27.71
N LEU A 357 -17.83 -16.11 -27.67
CA LEU A 357 -19.07 -15.58 -28.25
C LEU A 357 -19.10 -15.85 -29.77
N ALA A 358 -18.03 -15.58 -30.51
CA ALA A 358 -18.01 -15.80 -31.95
C ALA A 358 -18.25 -17.27 -32.37
N ALA A 359 -17.86 -18.23 -31.53
CA ALA A 359 -18.09 -19.66 -31.75
C ALA A 359 -19.45 -20.17 -31.21
N MET A 360 -20.01 -19.56 -30.16
CA MET A 360 -21.15 -20.10 -29.39
C MET A 360 -22.36 -19.15 -29.27
N LEU A 361 -22.36 -17.99 -29.93
CA LEU A 361 -23.45 -17.01 -29.83
C LEU A 361 -24.72 -17.45 -30.57
N ASP A 362 -25.71 -17.88 -29.79
CA ASP A 362 -27.08 -18.09 -30.24
C ASP A 362 -27.95 -16.81 -30.11
N PRO A 363 -29.15 -16.76 -30.73
CA PRO A 363 -30.02 -15.57 -30.70
C PRO A 363 -30.63 -15.23 -29.32
N GLU A 364 -30.73 -16.19 -28.41
CA GLU A 364 -31.30 -16.04 -27.07
C GLU A 364 -30.23 -15.48 -26.12
N LEU A 365 -29.03 -16.08 -26.12
CA LEU A 365 -27.83 -15.55 -25.47
C LEU A 365 -27.56 -14.10 -25.90
N TRP A 366 -27.75 -13.77 -27.19
CA TRP A 366 -27.62 -12.38 -27.65
C TRP A 366 -28.60 -11.41 -26.98
N GLN A 367 -29.83 -11.84 -26.63
CA GLN A 367 -30.77 -10.96 -25.91
C GLN A 367 -30.26 -10.56 -24.52
N HIS A 368 -29.49 -11.43 -23.87
CA HIS A 368 -28.88 -11.14 -22.57
C HIS A 368 -27.66 -10.22 -22.66
N PHE A 369 -26.94 -10.22 -23.80
CA PHE A 369 -25.70 -9.47 -23.98
C PHE A 369 -25.82 -8.14 -24.73
N LYS A 370 -26.80 -7.97 -25.64
CA LYS A 370 -26.92 -6.81 -26.54
C LYS A 370 -26.85 -5.43 -25.84
N ASP A 371 -27.40 -5.32 -24.62
CA ASP A 371 -27.48 -4.06 -23.87
C ASP A 371 -26.28 -3.85 -22.93
N LEU A 372 -25.42 -4.87 -22.79
CA LEU A 372 -24.19 -4.86 -22.00
C LEU A 372 -22.94 -4.70 -22.88
N VAL A 373 -22.97 -5.25 -24.09
CA VAL A 373 -21.84 -5.25 -25.04
C VAL A 373 -21.71 -3.88 -25.72
N LYS A 374 -20.60 -3.20 -25.43
CA LYS A 374 -20.20 -1.95 -26.11
C LYS A 374 -20.01 -2.20 -27.60
N HIS A 375 -20.37 -1.22 -28.43
CA HIS A 375 -20.32 -1.31 -29.90
C HIS A 375 -18.97 -1.79 -30.45
N SER A 376 -17.85 -1.34 -29.86
CA SER A 376 -16.50 -1.79 -30.23
C SER A 376 -16.25 -3.29 -30.00
N MET A 377 -16.85 -3.88 -28.96
CA MET A 377 -16.77 -5.32 -28.70
C MET A 377 -17.76 -6.11 -29.56
N ALA A 378 -18.94 -5.54 -29.87
CA ALA A 378 -19.86 -6.14 -30.83
C ALA A 378 -19.22 -6.26 -32.23
N LEU A 379 -18.47 -5.26 -32.67
CA LEU A 379 -17.68 -5.32 -33.91
C LEU A 379 -16.63 -6.44 -33.85
N GLN A 380 -15.86 -6.55 -32.76
CA GLN A 380 -14.86 -7.61 -32.59
C GLN A 380 -15.47 -9.02 -32.63
N VAL A 381 -16.67 -9.22 -32.05
CA VAL A 381 -17.40 -10.50 -32.15
C VAL A 381 -17.83 -10.76 -33.59
N ILE A 382 -18.35 -9.77 -34.32
CA ILE A 382 -18.73 -9.91 -35.73
C ILE A 382 -17.51 -10.24 -36.61
N GLU A 383 -16.38 -9.56 -36.40
CA GLU A 383 -15.11 -9.82 -37.09
C GLU A 383 -14.63 -11.26 -36.85
N ALA A 384 -14.65 -11.73 -35.60
CA ALA A 384 -14.30 -13.11 -35.25
C ALA A 384 -15.29 -14.14 -35.84
N MET A 385 -16.60 -13.86 -35.86
CA MET A 385 -17.61 -14.72 -36.50
C MET A 385 -17.38 -14.84 -38.02
N ILE A 386 -16.95 -13.77 -38.68
CA ILE A 386 -16.60 -13.78 -40.11
C ILE A 386 -15.34 -14.61 -40.33
N GLY A 387 -14.30 -14.44 -39.51
CA GLY A 387 -13.06 -15.22 -39.60
C GLY A 387 -13.30 -16.72 -39.42
N LEU A 388 -14.05 -17.13 -38.38
CA LEU A 388 -14.42 -18.53 -38.16
C LEU A 388 -15.17 -19.14 -39.36
N ARG A 389 -16.11 -18.39 -39.96
CA ARG A 389 -16.85 -18.83 -41.16
C ARG A 389 -16.00 -18.89 -42.43
N GLN A 390 -14.88 -18.15 -42.51
CA GLN A 390 -13.93 -18.25 -43.61
C GLN A 390 -13.03 -19.48 -43.45
N HIS A 391 -12.57 -19.79 -42.23
CA HIS A 391 -11.79 -21.00 -41.96
C HIS A 391 -12.58 -22.29 -42.25
N VAL A 392 -13.83 -22.39 -41.74
CA VAL A 392 -14.68 -23.59 -41.97
C VAL A 392 -14.90 -23.86 -43.47
N LYS A 393 -14.99 -22.82 -44.31
CA LYS A 393 -15.14 -23.00 -45.77
C LYS A 393 -13.88 -23.56 -46.42
N LEU A 394 -12.71 -23.05 -46.05
CA LEU A 394 -11.44 -23.56 -46.56
C LEU A 394 -11.23 -25.04 -46.18
N GLU A 395 -11.59 -25.40 -44.94
CA GLU A 395 -11.51 -26.80 -44.46
C GLU A 395 -12.50 -27.74 -45.17
N THR A 396 -13.67 -27.26 -45.63
CA THR A 396 -14.58 -28.06 -46.46
C THR A 396 -14.11 -28.17 -47.91
N ASP A 397 -13.60 -27.09 -48.50
CA ASP A 397 -13.12 -27.10 -49.89
C ASP A 397 -11.91 -28.06 -50.04
N ASP A 398 -10.98 -28.07 -49.07
CA ASP A 398 -9.85 -29.02 -48.99
C ASP A 398 -10.28 -30.49 -48.72
N GLN A 399 -11.54 -30.73 -48.33
CA GLN A 399 -12.09 -32.08 -48.12
C GLN A 399 -12.86 -32.62 -49.33
N GLU A 400 -13.59 -31.79 -50.09
CA GLU A 400 -14.28 -32.24 -51.30
C GLU A 400 -13.30 -32.76 -52.36
N ASP A 401 -12.12 -32.14 -52.49
CA ASP A 401 -11.04 -32.54 -53.41
C ASP A 401 -10.35 -33.88 -53.05
N ARG A 402 -10.80 -34.57 -51.98
CA ARG A 402 -10.33 -35.90 -51.56
C ARG A 402 -11.34 -37.03 -51.74
N VAL A 403 -12.53 -36.77 -52.30
CA VAL A 403 -13.51 -37.82 -52.61
C VAL A 403 -13.05 -38.61 -53.83
N LYS A 404 -12.40 -39.76 -53.59
CA LYS A 404 -12.08 -40.72 -54.67
C LYS A 404 -13.35 -41.22 -55.35
N PRO A 405 -13.47 -41.17 -56.69
CA PRO A 405 -14.52 -41.88 -57.40
C PRO A 405 -14.21 -43.39 -57.39
N GLU A 406 -15.14 -44.20 -56.90
CA GLU A 406 -15.15 -45.65 -57.16
C GLU A 406 -15.80 -45.91 -58.53
N GLY A 407 -15.10 -46.62 -59.41
CA GLY A 407 -15.52 -46.82 -60.82
C GLY A 407 -14.55 -47.65 -61.64
N GLU A 408 -14.65 -48.97 -61.47
CA GLU A 408 -14.20 -50.11 -62.32
C GLU A 408 -13.29 -49.85 -63.56
N GLY A 409 -12.20 -50.62 -63.70
CA GLY A 409 -11.46 -50.72 -64.97
C GLY A 409 -10.06 -51.34 -64.86
N ALA A 410 -9.93 -52.67 -64.97
CA ALA A 410 -8.67 -53.37 -64.74
C ALA A 410 -7.66 -53.29 -65.91
N ALA A 411 -6.36 -53.19 -65.59
CA ALA A 411 -5.26 -53.70 -66.40
C ALA A 411 -4.01 -54.02 -65.54
N TYR A 412 -3.25 -55.03 -65.95
CA TYR A 412 -1.99 -55.47 -65.31
C TYR A 412 -0.81 -54.53 -65.60
N ILE A 413 0.20 -54.52 -64.72
CA ILE A 413 1.60 -54.82 -65.09
C ILE A 413 2.41 -55.23 -63.84
N GLN A 414 3.58 -55.84 -64.05
CA GLN A 414 4.27 -56.73 -63.09
C GLN A 414 5.27 -56.03 -62.15
N SER A 415 5.51 -56.71 -61.03
CA SER A 415 6.68 -56.74 -60.14
C SER A 415 7.92 -55.87 -60.45
N ASN A 416 8.52 -55.34 -59.38
CA ASN A 416 9.78 -55.89 -58.86
C ASN A 416 10.03 -55.53 -57.39
N PHE A 417 10.42 -56.52 -56.58
CA PHE A 417 11.24 -56.35 -55.38
C PHE A 417 12.73 -56.30 -55.83
N PRO A 418 13.66 -55.80 -54.99
CA PRO A 418 14.28 -56.67 -53.99
C PRO A 418 14.09 -56.21 -52.54
N VAL A 419 14.26 -57.17 -51.62
CA VAL A 419 14.72 -56.97 -50.25
C VAL A 419 16.13 -57.55 -50.18
N ASP A 420 17.04 -56.91 -49.44
CA ASP A 420 18.23 -57.42 -48.72
C ASP A 420 18.83 -56.16 -48.03
N ASP A 421 19.00 -55.99 -46.71
CA ASP A 421 19.36 -56.82 -45.53
C ASP A 421 20.88 -56.75 -45.18
N GLU A 422 21.26 -57.14 -43.96
CA GLU A 422 22.53 -56.90 -43.22
C GLU A 422 22.68 -55.47 -42.62
N GLN A 423 22.77 -55.26 -41.28
CA GLN A 423 23.82 -55.62 -40.29
C GLN A 423 25.09 -54.70 -40.39
N MET A 424 25.79 -54.30 -39.32
CA MET A 424 25.80 -54.68 -37.89
C MET A 424 26.37 -53.53 -36.98
N SER A 425 26.27 -53.68 -35.64
CA SER A 425 27.12 -53.16 -34.51
C SER A 425 28.30 -52.17 -34.77
N CYS A 426 28.70 -51.22 -33.90
CA CYS A 426 28.91 -51.24 -32.42
C CYS A 426 29.22 -49.79 -31.89
N VAL A 427 28.78 -49.34 -30.69
CA VAL A 427 29.53 -49.23 -29.39
C VAL A 427 30.64 -48.15 -29.27
N GLY A 428 30.61 -47.36 -28.18
CA GLY A 428 31.62 -46.36 -27.75
C GLY A 428 31.16 -44.90 -27.94
N ASP A 429 30.82 -44.06 -26.96
CA ASP A 429 30.93 -44.02 -25.48
C ASP A 429 32.18 -43.30 -24.88
N CYS A 430 31.94 -42.49 -23.82
CA CYS A 430 32.85 -41.75 -22.91
C CYS A 430 33.92 -40.75 -23.42
N ASP A 431 33.72 -39.45 -23.09
CA ASP A 431 34.59 -38.49 -22.35
C ASP A 431 34.25 -37.05 -22.80
N GLU A 432 33.75 -36.12 -21.98
CA GLU A 432 34.19 -35.61 -20.67
C GLU A 432 35.56 -34.89 -20.69
N LYS A 433 35.53 -33.55 -20.69
CA LYS A 433 36.39 -32.71 -19.84
C LYS A 433 35.93 -31.25 -19.73
N GLN A 434 36.41 -30.61 -18.66
CA GLN A 434 36.05 -29.26 -18.19
C GLN A 434 36.95 -28.19 -18.81
N VAL A 435 36.42 -26.97 -18.94
CA VAL A 435 37.01 -25.73 -18.37
C VAL A 435 35.86 -24.90 -17.79
#